data_AF-A0A4Z1DIU5-F1
#
_entry.id   AF-A0A4Z1DIU5-F1
#
_cell.length_a   1.000
_cell.length_b   1.000
_cell.length_c   1.000
_cell.angle_alpha   90.00
_cell.angle_beta   90.00
_cell.angle_gamma   90.00
#
_symmetry.space_group_name_H-M   'P 1'
#
loop_
_entity.id
_entity.type
_entity.pdbx_description
1 polymer ?
#
loop_
_entity_poly.entity_id
_entity_poly.type
_entity_poly.pdbx_seq_one_letter_code
_entity_poly.pdbx_strand_id
1 'polypeptide(L)'
;MARPPTAAQRRVIEGADPGTGRLRGTDAQLAALVRLGLAFRHPRPPRDHFLTPAGHRLREAGPEPASTPAPAAPAGVFAARVGGAEEAPSGASRTREVRDAWQGLIELRRMTNHDSATDRPCGWERTHLVRAAALALEAAGHQPEHTGTPGYRVRATPQPEAVAVYGPALQPYAATLEAAGWQCGEYTEARTRTRHLLASPRRV
;
A
#
# COMPACT_ATOMS: atom_id res chain seq x y z
N MET A 1 -17.00 -10.38 -16.18
CA MET A 1 -16.53 -9.82 -14.89
C MET A 1 -17.74 -9.48 -14.05
N ALA A 2 -17.88 -10.09 -12.87
CA ALA A 2 -19.03 -9.86 -12.00
C ALA A 2 -18.95 -8.44 -11.42
N ARG A 3 -20.04 -7.68 -11.54
CA ARG A 3 -20.13 -6.32 -11.00
C ARG A 3 -19.96 -6.38 -9.49
N PRO A 4 -19.12 -5.53 -8.88
CA PRO A 4 -18.95 -5.53 -7.43
C PRO A 4 -20.29 -5.23 -6.74
N PRO A 5 -20.59 -5.88 -5.60
CA PRO A 5 -21.85 -5.69 -4.90
C PRO A 5 -21.96 -4.26 -4.38
N THR A 6 -23.17 -3.70 -4.44
CA THR A 6 -23.47 -2.36 -3.97
C THR A 6 -23.34 -2.27 -2.44
N ALA A 7 -23.20 -1.06 -1.90
CA ALA A 7 -23.13 -0.85 -0.45
C ALA A 7 -24.36 -1.41 0.29
N ALA A 8 -25.55 -1.31 -0.32
CA ALA A 8 -26.78 -1.89 0.23
C ALA A 8 -26.72 -3.43 0.26
N GLN A 9 -26.15 -4.06 -0.77
CA GLN A 9 -25.98 -5.51 -0.84
C GLN A 9 -24.95 -6.03 0.18
N ARG A 10 -23.87 -5.28 0.40
CA ARG A 10 -22.86 -5.60 1.44
C ARG A 10 -23.46 -5.62 2.84
N ARG A 11 -24.29 -4.64 3.20
CA ARG A 11 -24.99 -4.63 4.51
C ARG A 11 -25.87 -5.85 4.73
N VAL A 12 -26.53 -6.34 3.67
CA VAL A 12 -27.37 -7.56 3.73
C VAL A 12 -26.51 -8.81 3.94
N ILE A 13 -25.31 -8.86 3.35
CA ILE A 13 -24.34 -9.95 3.52
C ILE A 13 -23.73 -9.92 4.94
N GLU A 14 -23.39 -8.73 5.45
CA GLU A 14 -22.84 -8.53 6.79
C GLU A 14 -23.85 -8.92 7.88
N GLY A 15 -25.12 -8.58 7.68
CA GLY A 15 -26.22 -8.92 8.58
C GLY A 15 -26.71 -10.38 8.49
N ALA A 16 -26.02 -11.25 7.75
CA ALA A 16 -26.39 -12.66 7.65
C ALA A 16 -26.22 -13.39 8.99
N ASP A 17 -27.08 -14.36 9.27
CA ASP A 17 -26.99 -15.19 10.48
C ASP A 17 -25.58 -15.80 10.60
N PRO A 18 -24.89 -15.65 11.76
CA PRO A 18 -23.53 -16.17 11.92
C PRO A 18 -23.42 -17.69 11.88
N GLY A 19 -24.43 -18.41 12.35
CA GLY A 19 -24.40 -19.87 12.45
C GLY A 19 -24.86 -20.55 11.16
N THR A 20 -25.85 -19.98 10.47
CA THR A 20 -26.47 -20.64 9.31
C THR A 20 -26.24 -19.90 7.99
N GLY A 21 -25.73 -18.67 8.01
CA GLY A 21 -25.60 -17.84 6.81
C GLY A 21 -26.94 -17.38 6.22
N ARG A 22 -28.03 -17.43 6.99
CA ARG A 22 -29.38 -17.05 6.53
C ARG A 22 -29.46 -15.54 6.33
N LEU A 23 -30.00 -15.12 5.19
CA LEU A 23 -30.15 -13.72 4.82
C LEU A 23 -31.55 -13.21 5.17
N ARG A 24 -31.61 -11.93 5.57
CA ARG A 24 -32.86 -11.18 5.77
C ARG A 24 -32.78 -9.88 4.97
N GLY A 25 -33.85 -9.54 4.27
CA GLY A 25 -33.91 -8.36 3.41
C GLY A 25 -35.17 -8.36 2.54
N THR A 26 -35.30 -7.35 1.69
CA THR A 26 -36.40 -7.31 0.72
C THR A 26 -36.18 -8.33 -0.40
N ASP A 27 -37.25 -8.82 -1.01
CA ASP A 27 -37.16 -9.80 -2.11
C ASP A 27 -36.27 -9.30 -3.27
N ALA A 28 -36.30 -8.00 -3.56
CA ALA A 28 -35.45 -7.38 -4.58
C ALA A 28 -33.95 -7.46 -4.23
N GLN A 29 -33.59 -7.28 -2.95
CA GLN A 29 -32.20 -7.39 -2.48
C GLN A 29 -31.73 -8.85 -2.54
N LEU A 30 -32.56 -9.78 -2.08
CA LEU A 30 -32.23 -11.22 -2.07
C LEU A 30 -32.10 -11.76 -3.50
N ALA A 31 -33.03 -11.41 -4.40
CA ALA A 31 -32.95 -11.80 -5.81
C ALA A 31 -31.71 -11.21 -6.51
N ALA A 32 -31.29 -9.99 -6.15
CA ALA A 32 -30.06 -9.42 -6.68
C ALA A 32 -28.80 -10.18 -6.22
N LEU A 33 -28.75 -10.63 -4.96
CA LEU A 33 -27.65 -11.45 -4.45
C LEU A 33 -27.61 -12.85 -5.10
N VAL A 34 -28.76 -13.44 -5.39
CA VAL A 34 -28.85 -14.70 -6.13
C VAL A 34 -28.32 -14.55 -7.56
N ARG A 35 -28.68 -13.45 -8.25
CA ARG A 35 -28.15 -13.15 -9.60
C ARG A 35 -26.63 -12.95 -9.61
N LEU A 36 -26.06 -12.46 -8.51
CA LEU A 36 -24.61 -12.30 -8.34
C LEU A 36 -23.90 -13.60 -7.90
N GLY A 37 -24.64 -14.69 -7.68
CA GLY A 37 -24.09 -15.96 -7.18
C GLY A 37 -23.63 -15.90 -5.71
N LEU A 38 -23.99 -14.86 -4.98
CA LEU A 38 -23.59 -14.63 -3.58
C LEU A 38 -24.57 -15.25 -2.58
N ALA A 39 -25.80 -15.50 -3.03
CA ALA A 39 -26.83 -16.18 -2.26
C ALA A 39 -27.50 -17.26 -3.10
N PHE A 40 -28.13 -18.23 -2.45
CA PHE A 40 -29.03 -19.17 -3.09
C PHE A 40 -30.34 -19.26 -2.30
N ARG A 41 -31.38 -19.71 -2.98
CA ARG A 41 -32.71 -19.92 -2.38
C ARG A 41 -32.90 -21.40 -2.07
N HIS A 42 -33.29 -21.70 -0.85
CA HIS A 42 -33.52 -23.08 -0.42
C HIS A 42 -34.80 -23.64 -1.06
N PRO A 43 -34.78 -24.89 -1.58
CA PRO A 43 -35.93 -25.46 -2.29
C PRO A 43 -37.10 -25.83 -1.34
N ARG A 44 -36.82 -26.15 -0.08
CA ARG A 44 -37.87 -26.48 0.91
C ARG A 44 -38.52 -25.23 1.50
N PRO A 45 -39.86 -25.22 1.70
CA PRO A 45 -40.55 -24.21 2.50
C PRO A 45 -39.89 -24.03 3.88
N PRO A 46 -39.73 -22.80 4.38
CA PRO A 46 -40.28 -21.52 3.89
C PRO A 46 -39.49 -20.85 2.74
N ARG A 47 -38.57 -21.56 2.08
CA ARG A 47 -37.79 -21.10 0.90
C ARG A 47 -36.93 -19.86 1.18
N ASP A 48 -36.26 -19.89 2.32
CA ASP A 48 -35.31 -18.87 2.77
C ASP A 48 -34.09 -18.75 1.85
N HIS A 49 -33.39 -17.61 1.98
CA HIS A 49 -32.15 -17.33 1.26
C HIS A 49 -30.95 -17.50 2.18
N PHE A 50 -29.89 -18.11 1.65
CA PHE A 50 -28.65 -18.39 2.37
C PHE A 50 -27.45 -17.93 1.56
N LEU A 51 -26.36 -17.58 2.24
CA LEU A 51 -25.08 -17.28 1.60
C LEU A 51 -24.50 -18.51 0.91
N THR A 52 -23.85 -18.28 -0.24
CA THR A 52 -22.99 -19.27 -0.87
C THR A 52 -21.57 -19.19 -0.29
N PRO A 53 -20.67 -20.16 -0.56
CA PRO A 53 -19.26 -20.03 -0.18
C PRO A 53 -18.58 -18.75 -0.71
N ALA A 54 -19.04 -18.20 -1.84
CA ALA A 54 -18.57 -16.91 -2.35
C ALA A 54 -19.10 -15.73 -1.51
N GLY A 55 -20.36 -15.79 -1.08
CA GLY A 55 -20.94 -14.83 -0.15
C GLY A 55 -20.29 -14.86 1.23
N HIS A 56 -19.96 -16.05 1.75
CA HIS A 56 -19.20 -16.20 3.00
C HIS A 56 -17.81 -15.58 2.91
N ARG A 57 -17.04 -15.87 1.84
CA ARG A 57 -15.74 -15.24 1.62
C ARG A 57 -15.82 -13.72 1.55
N LEU A 58 -16.87 -13.17 0.93
CA LEU A 58 -17.07 -11.73 0.85
C LEU A 58 -17.44 -11.10 2.20
N ARG A 59 -18.18 -11.83 3.05
CA ARG A 59 -18.50 -11.43 4.42
C ARG A 59 -17.24 -11.44 5.30
N GLU A 60 -16.42 -12.47 5.18
CA GLU A 60 -15.18 -12.66 5.94
C GLU A 60 -14.06 -11.74 5.49
N ALA A 61 -13.97 -11.43 4.19
CA ALA A 61 -13.01 -10.49 3.65
C ALA A 61 -13.16 -9.06 4.23
N GLY A 62 -14.32 -8.76 4.84
CA GLY A 62 -14.66 -7.42 5.30
C GLY A 62 -14.65 -6.41 4.14
N PRO A 63 -14.81 -5.11 4.41
CA PRO A 63 -14.43 -4.12 3.41
C PRO A 63 -12.96 -4.37 3.03
N GLU A 64 -12.72 -4.68 1.76
CA GLU A 64 -11.39 -4.63 1.15
C GLU A 64 -10.69 -3.38 1.71
N PRO A 65 -9.53 -3.52 2.38
CA PRO A 65 -8.90 -2.35 2.96
C PRO A 65 -8.56 -1.43 1.80
N ALA A 66 -9.39 -0.40 1.62
CA ALA A 66 -8.98 0.82 0.98
C ALA A 66 -7.66 1.15 1.66
N SER A 67 -6.57 1.15 0.88
CA SER A 67 -5.20 1.30 1.34
C SER A 67 -5.19 2.34 2.45
N THR A 68 -5.17 1.87 3.70
CA THR A 68 -5.24 2.77 4.84
C THR A 68 -3.97 3.60 4.71
N PRO A 69 -4.03 4.94 4.63
CA PRO A 69 -2.82 5.72 4.86
C PRO A 69 -2.29 5.22 6.20
N ALA A 70 -1.04 4.78 6.20
CA ALA A 70 -0.38 4.29 7.41
C ALA A 70 -0.74 5.24 8.57
N PRO A 71 -1.05 4.72 9.77
CA PRO A 71 -1.38 5.58 10.90
C PRO A 71 -0.30 6.67 10.97
N ALA A 72 -0.75 7.93 11.00
CA ALA A 72 0.15 9.05 11.19
C ALA A 72 1.04 8.70 12.37
N ALA A 73 2.35 8.66 12.13
CA ALA A 73 3.32 8.33 13.16
C ALA A 73 3.02 9.21 14.38
N PRO A 74 3.13 8.67 15.62
CA PRO A 74 2.87 9.47 16.82
C PRO A 74 3.67 10.77 16.71
N ALA A 75 2.98 11.90 16.85
CA ALA A 75 3.57 13.21 16.66
C ALA A 75 4.79 13.35 17.59
N GLY A 76 5.99 13.34 17.00
CA GLY A 76 7.27 13.39 17.73
C GLY A 76 8.36 12.45 17.21
N VAL A 77 8.03 11.39 16.46
CA VAL A 77 9.05 10.53 15.80
C VAL A 77 9.23 10.91 14.34
N PHE A 78 10.49 11.03 13.90
CA PHE A 78 10.83 11.31 12.52
C PHE A 78 10.24 10.23 11.60
N ALA A 79 9.55 10.67 10.54
CA ALA A 79 9.08 9.81 9.47
C ALA A 79 9.49 10.41 8.11
N ALA A 80 10.03 9.56 7.24
CA ALA A 80 10.25 9.91 5.84
C ALA A 80 8.89 10.08 5.13
N ARG A 81 8.71 11.20 4.44
CA ARG A 81 7.57 11.55 3.60
C ARG A 81 7.58 10.66 2.38
N VAL A 82 6.47 9.95 2.13
CA VAL A 82 6.39 8.98 1.03
C VAL A 82 5.70 9.56 -0.20
N GLY A 83 5.27 10.82 -0.15
CA GLY A 83 4.48 11.48 -1.18
C GLY A 83 3.00 11.10 -1.13
N GLY A 84 2.15 12.04 -1.53
CA GLY A 84 0.70 11.85 -1.65
C GLY A 84 -0.12 12.14 -0.38
N ALA A 85 0.51 12.64 0.69
CA ALA A 85 -0.18 13.19 1.85
C ALA A 85 -0.26 14.74 1.76
N GLU A 86 -1.21 15.33 2.47
CA GLU A 86 -1.26 16.78 2.69
C GLU A 86 -0.15 17.15 3.68
N GLU A 87 1.06 17.27 3.17
CA GLU A 87 2.26 17.53 3.96
C GLU A 87 2.64 19.00 3.90
N ALA A 88 2.90 19.58 5.08
CA ALA A 88 3.27 20.98 5.22
C ALA A 88 4.59 21.29 4.48
N PRO A 89 4.72 22.51 3.93
CA PRO A 89 5.91 22.94 3.20
C PRO A 89 7.19 22.71 4.02
N SER A 90 8.23 22.23 3.34
CA SER A 90 9.53 21.93 3.95
C SER A 90 10.29 23.20 4.32
N GLY A 91 10.86 23.25 5.53
CA GLY A 91 11.79 24.30 5.98
C GLY A 91 13.15 23.73 6.40
N ALA A 92 14.09 24.60 6.77
CA ALA A 92 15.46 24.20 7.17
C ALA A 92 15.51 23.16 8.32
N SER A 93 14.52 23.14 9.21
CA SER A 93 14.37 22.10 10.25
C SER A 93 14.25 20.71 9.63
N ARG A 94 13.40 20.56 8.61
CA ARG A 94 13.17 19.28 7.94
C ARG A 94 14.44 18.78 7.26
N THR A 95 15.19 19.65 6.59
CA THR A 95 16.46 19.27 5.97
C THR A 95 17.46 18.73 6.99
N ARG A 96 17.51 19.32 8.19
CA ARG A 96 18.36 18.81 9.29
C ARG A 96 17.88 17.46 9.77
N GLU A 97 16.59 17.32 10.08
CA GLU A 97 15.99 16.07 10.54
C GLU A 97 16.21 14.92 9.53
N VAL A 98 16.03 15.17 8.24
CA VAL A 98 16.27 14.20 7.16
C VAL A 98 17.73 13.81 7.12
N ARG A 99 18.65 14.77 7.24
CA ARG A 99 20.09 14.49 7.28
C ARG A 99 20.44 13.62 8.49
N ASP A 100 19.94 13.96 9.67
CA ASP A 100 20.22 13.24 10.91
C ASP A 100 19.67 11.81 10.84
N ALA A 101 18.45 11.63 10.32
CA ALA A 101 17.87 10.32 10.09
C ALA A 101 18.65 9.49 9.06
N TRP A 102 19.12 10.13 7.98
CA TRP A 102 19.96 9.46 6.98
C TRP A 102 21.31 9.02 7.57
N GLN A 103 21.97 9.88 8.36
CA GLN A 103 23.21 9.50 9.05
C GLN A 103 22.98 8.36 10.04
N GLY A 104 21.88 8.39 10.81
CA GLY A 104 21.50 7.28 11.69
C GLY A 104 21.28 5.98 10.92
N LEU A 105 20.71 6.04 9.71
CA LEU A 105 20.54 4.87 8.85
C LEU A 105 21.88 4.32 8.34
N ILE A 106 22.79 5.19 7.90
CA ILE A 106 24.13 4.79 7.48
C ILE A 106 24.91 4.14 8.64
N GLU A 107 24.78 4.67 9.85
CA GLU A 107 25.38 4.07 11.04
C GLU A 107 24.77 2.70 11.37
N LEU A 108 23.44 2.58 11.25
CA LEU A 108 22.76 1.29 11.42
C LEU A 108 23.27 0.26 10.41
N ARG A 109 23.48 0.65 9.14
CA ARG A 109 24.10 -0.22 8.12
C ARG A 109 25.49 -0.68 8.55
N ARG A 110 26.34 0.25 8.98
CA ARG A 110 27.71 -0.04 9.46
C ARG A 110 27.72 -1.04 10.61
N MET A 111 26.77 -0.92 11.54
CA MET A 111 26.69 -1.78 12.73
C MET A 111 26.06 -3.16 12.47
N THR A 112 25.15 -3.27 11.49
CA THR A 112 24.31 -4.47 11.33
C THR A 112 24.61 -5.29 10.09
N ASN A 113 25.25 -4.70 9.07
CA ASN A 113 25.74 -5.47 7.93
C ASN A 113 26.98 -6.27 8.34
N HIS A 114 27.08 -7.51 7.86
CA HIS A 114 28.11 -8.47 8.28
C HIS A 114 29.55 -7.98 8.04
N ASP A 115 29.75 -7.18 7.00
CA ASP A 115 31.01 -6.58 6.57
C ASP A 115 31.08 -5.08 6.85
N SER A 116 30.16 -4.55 7.67
CA SER A 116 30.00 -3.12 7.96
C SER A 116 29.81 -2.23 6.73
N ALA A 117 29.39 -2.80 5.60
CA ALA A 117 29.18 -2.04 4.38
C ALA A 117 28.03 -1.04 4.54
N THR A 118 28.24 0.20 4.10
CA THR A 118 27.26 1.29 4.19
C THR A 118 26.53 1.54 2.88
N ASP A 119 27.01 0.95 1.79
CA ASP A 119 26.46 1.08 0.45
C ASP A 119 25.23 0.18 0.22
N ARG A 120 24.92 -0.74 1.14
CA ARG A 120 23.83 -1.70 1.02
C ARG A 120 22.77 -1.57 2.11
N PRO A 121 21.47 -1.68 1.77
CA PRO A 121 20.42 -1.63 2.76
C PRO A 121 20.50 -2.79 3.78
N CYS A 122 20.42 -2.44 5.05
CA CYS A 122 20.49 -3.38 6.17
C CYS A 122 19.16 -4.12 6.44
N GLY A 123 19.16 -5.02 7.42
CA GLY A 123 17.97 -5.81 7.78
C GLY A 123 16.76 -4.96 8.14
N TRP A 124 16.94 -3.84 8.85
CA TRP A 124 15.84 -2.93 9.19
C TRP A 124 15.23 -2.27 7.95
N GLU A 125 16.05 -1.87 6.97
CA GLU A 125 15.54 -1.26 5.73
C GLU A 125 14.72 -2.26 4.92
N ARG A 126 15.14 -3.53 4.92
CA ARG A 126 14.44 -4.61 4.22
C ARG A 126 13.05 -4.89 4.79
N THR A 127 12.81 -4.61 6.07
CA THR A 127 11.47 -4.71 6.68
C THR A 127 10.68 -3.39 6.59
N HIS A 128 11.30 -2.29 6.14
CA HIS A 128 10.70 -0.95 6.06
C HIS A 128 10.91 -0.28 4.70
N LEU A 129 10.79 -1.05 3.61
CA LEU A 129 11.23 -0.66 2.26
C LEU A 129 10.71 0.72 1.81
N VAL A 130 9.42 0.98 2.00
CA VAL A 130 8.79 2.24 1.56
C VAL A 130 9.41 3.44 2.25
N ARG A 131 9.64 3.36 3.57
CA ARG A 131 10.24 4.45 4.35
C ARG A 131 11.73 4.59 4.05
N ALA A 132 12.44 3.47 3.86
CA ALA A 132 13.86 3.48 3.52
C ALA A 132 14.12 4.13 2.15
N ALA A 133 13.36 3.75 1.12
CA ALA A 133 13.48 4.35 -0.21
C ALA A 133 13.09 5.84 -0.21
N ALA A 134 12.02 6.22 0.48
CA ALA A 134 11.62 7.62 0.63
C ALA A 134 12.70 8.46 1.33
N LEU A 135 13.31 7.92 2.41
CA LEU A 135 14.38 8.61 3.12
C LEU A 135 15.60 8.85 2.23
N ALA A 136 16.00 7.86 1.43
CA ALA A 136 17.10 8.02 0.46
C ALA A 136 16.81 9.13 -0.56
N LEU A 137 15.56 9.21 -1.05
CA LEU A 137 15.13 10.26 -1.98
C LEU A 137 15.13 11.65 -1.31
N GLU A 138 14.57 11.79 -0.10
CA GLU A 138 14.59 13.06 0.64
C GLU A 138 16.00 13.51 0.98
N ALA A 139 16.87 12.59 1.40
CA ALA A 139 18.25 12.90 1.77
C ALA A 139 19.06 13.40 0.56
N ALA A 140 18.72 12.96 -0.65
CA ALA A 140 19.26 13.46 -1.90
C ALA A 140 18.60 14.77 -2.39
N GLY A 141 17.61 15.30 -1.66
CA GLY A 141 16.93 16.56 -1.98
C GLY A 141 15.76 16.43 -2.95
N HIS A 142 15.34 15.21 -3.30
CA HIS A 142 14.13 15.03 -4.10
C HIS A 142 12.91 15.46 -3.29
N GLN A 143 11.94 16.09 -3.95
CA GLN A 143 10.72 16.57 -3.30
C GLN A 143 9.64 15.48 -3.32
N PRO A 144 9.00 15.17 -2.17
CA PRO A 144 7.83 14.31 -2.16
C PRO A 144 6.67 14.99 -2.88
N GLU A 145 5.82 14.19 -3.52
CA GLU A 145 4.57 14.68 -4.09
C GLU A 145 3.66 15.25 -2.98
N HIS A 146 3.16 16.47 -3.17
CA HIS A 146 2.22 17.11 -2.26
C HIS A 146 1.04 17.72 -3.04
N THR A 147 0.01 18.17 -2.33
CA THR A 147 -1.16 18.81 -2.96
C THR A 147 -0.73 19.96 -3.86
N GLY A 148 -0.94 19.81 -5.18
CA GLY A 148 -0.63 20.82 -6.18
C GLY A 148 0.81 20.86 -6.71
N THR A 149 1.74 20.08 -6.14
CA THR A 149 3.15 20.04 -6.62
C THR A 149 3.56 18.60 -6.94
N PRO A 150 4.02 18.35 -8.18
CA PRO A 150 4.51 17.04 -8.56
C PRO A 150 5.82 16.73 -7.82
N GLY A 151 5.96 15.48 -7.38
CA GLY A 151 7.16 14.99 -6.71
C GLY A 151 7.20 13.46 -6.76
N TYR A 152 8.10 12.86 -6.00
CA TYR A 152 8.12 11.40 -5.91
C TYR A 152 6.96 10.89 -5.04
N ARG A 153 6.45 9.70 -5.36
CA ARG A 153 5.55 8.94 -4.50
C ARG A 153 6.04 7.50 -4.39
N VAL A 154 6.36 7.05 -3.18
CA VAL A 154 6.80 5.68 -2.90
C VAL A 154 5.62 4.86 -2.37
N ARG A 155 5.37 3.70 -2.98
CA ARG A 155 4.28 2.79 -2.58
C ARG A 155 4.82 1.37 -2.42
N ALA A 156 4.19 0.62 -1.51
CA ALA A 156 4.37 -0.81 -1.45
C ALA A 156 3.83 -1.46 -2.74
N THR A 157 4.42 -2.60 -3.12
CA THR A 157 3.95 -3.40 -4.25
C THR A 157 3.52 -4.78 -3.78
N PRO A 158 2.78 -5.55 -4.60
CA PRO A 158 2.52 -6.96 -4.31
C PRO A 158 3.79 -7.82 -4.26
N GLN A 159 4.92 -7.33 -4.77
CA GLN A 159 6.20 -8.00 -4.67
C GLN A 159 6.83 -7.66 -3.31
N PRO A 160 7.04 -8.65 -2.43
CA PRO A 160 7.36 -8.39 -1.01
C PRO A 160 8.68 -7.66 -0.80
N GLU A 161 9.61 -7.74 -1.76
CA GLU A 161 10.94 -7.13 -1.67
C GLU A 161 11.10 -5.87 -2.54
N ALA A 162 10.00 -5.34 -3.10
CA ALA A 162 10.06 -4.20 -4.00
C ALA A 162 9.06 -3.10 -3.66
N VAL A 163 9.47 -1.86 -3.93
CA VAL A 163 8.65 -0.65 -3.85
C VAL A 163 8.48 -0.04 -5.22
N ALA A 164 7.32 0.58 -5.45
CA ALA A 164 7.06 1.36 -6.65
C ALA A 164 7.32 2.83 -6.35
N VAL A 165 8.13 3.49 -7.18
CA VAL A 165 8.40 4.93 -7.10
C VAL A 165 7.82 5.60 -8.34
N TYR A 166 6.86 6.48 -8.12
CA TYR A 166 6.22 7.29 -9.14
C TYR A 166 6.76 8.72 -9.07
N GLY A 167 6.61 9.47 -10.16
CA GLY A 167 6.86 10.91 -10.18
C GLY A 167 7.44 11.36 -11.52
N PRO A 168 7.71 12.67 -11.66
CA PRO A 168 8.12 13.26 -12.94
C PRO A 168 9.56 12.93 -13.35
N ALA A 169 10.44 12.59 -12.40
CA ALA A 169 11.88 12.47 -12.62
C ALA A 169 12.42 11.05 -12.31
N LEU A 170 11.89 10.04 -13.01
CA LEU A 170 12.25 8.63 -12.77
C LEU A 170 13.76 8.37 -12.89
N GLN A 171 14.43 8.89 -13.91
CA GLN A 171 15.87 8.65 -14.10
C GLN A 171 16.73 9.18 -12.93
N PRO A 172 16.58 10.43 -12.44
CA PRO A 172 17.22 10.88 -11.20
C PRO A 172 16.88 10.06 -9.96
N TYR A 173 15.62 9.64 -9.80
CA TYR A 173 15.21 8.81 -8.65
C TYR A 173 15.92 7.46 -8.66
N ALA A 174 16.03 6.83 -9.85
CA ALA A 174 16.75 5.58 -10.02
C ALA A 174 18.22 5.73 -9.63
N ALA A 175 18.91 6.76 -10.14
CA ALA A 175 20.32 7.01 -9.83
C ALA A 175 20.57 7.20 -8.32
N THR A 176 19.68 7.94 -7.64
CA THR A 176 19.76 8.11 -6.17
C THR A 176 19.57 6.80 -5.42
N LEU A 177 18.57 6.00 -5.81
CA LEU A 177 18.30 4.72 -5.17
C LEU A 177 19.43 3.71 -5.44
N GLU A 178 19.98 3.69 -6.65
CA GLU A 178 21.12 2.86 -7.00
C GLU A 178 22.38 3.21 -6.20
N ALA A 179 22.67 4.50 -6.02
CA ALA A 179 23.75 4.97 -5.15
C ALA A 179 23.52 4.60 -3.68
N ALA A 180 22.27 4.43 -3.26
CA ALA A 180 21.89 3.98 -1.92
C ALA A 180 21.84 2.46 -1.75
N GLY A 181 22.22 1.69 -2.78
CA GLY A 181 22.29 0.23 -2.75
C GLY A 181 21.03 -0.49 -3.20
N TRP A 182 20.17 0.17 -3.97
CA TRP A 182 18.98 -0.43 -4.57
C TRP A 182 19.28 -0.85 -6.01
N GLN A 183 18.50 -1.79 -6.53
CA GLN A 183 18.39 -2.06 -7.95
C GLN A 183 17.06 -1.51 -8.43
N CYS A 184 17.09 -0.77 -9.55
CA CYS A 184 15.92 -0.10 -10.09
C CYS A 184 15.65 -0.59 -11.51
N GLY A 185 14.38 -0.80 -11.84
CA GLY A 185 13.93 -1.03 -13.20
C GLY A 185 12.74 -0.14 -13.51
N GLU A 186 12.68 0.43 -14.72
CA GLU A 186 11.52 1.18 -15.18
C GLU A 186 10.43 0.23 -15.69
N TYR A 187 9.20 0.45 -15.23
CA TYR A 187 8.03 -0.31 -15.62
C TYR A 187 6.92 0.63 -16.07
N THR A 188 6.12 0.17 -17.03
CA THR A 188 4.91 0.85 -17.46
C THR A 188 3.71 0.00 -17.08
N GLU A 189 2.82 0.53 -16.26
CA GLU A 189 1.58 -0.16 -15.91
C GLU A 189 0.71 -0.39 -17.15
N ALA A 190 0.29 -1.63 -17.40
CA ALA A 190 -0.44 -1.98 -18.63
C ALA A 190 -1.78 -1.24 -18.78
N ARG A 191 -2.48 -1.01 -17.66
CA ARG A 191 -3.84 -0.43 -17.64
C ARG A 191 -3.84 1.09 -17.70
N THR A 192 -2.96 1.74 -16.95
CA THR A 192 -2.91 3.21 -16.77
C THR A 192 -1.86 3.86 -17.67
N ARG A 193 -0.94 3.06 -18.24
CA ARG A 193 0.27 3.52 -18.94
C ARG A 193 1.17 4.41 -18.08
N THR A 194 0.98 4.41 -16.77
CA THR A 194 1.81 5.16 -15.83
C THR A 194 3.18 4.50 -15.72
N ARG A 195 4.22 5.29 -15.99
CA ARG A 195 5.61 4.88 -15.77
C ARG A 195 5.96 5.01 -14.29
N HIS A 196 6.67 4.02 -13.77
CA HIS A 196 7.19 4.01 -12.40
C HIS A 196 8.48 3.22 -12.35
N LEU A 197 9.27 3.44 -11.31
CA LEU A 197 10.38 2.56 -10.97
C LEU A 197 9.89 1.46 -10.05
N LEU A 198 10.35 0.25 -10.30
CA LEU A 198 10.34 -0.82 -9.32
C LEU A 198 11.74 -0.90 -8.72
N ALA A 199 11.86 -0.64 -7.41
CA ALA A 199 13.12 -0.63 -6.70
C ALA A 199 13.14 -1.72 -5.62
N SER A 200 14.23 -2.47 -5.54
CA SER A 200 14.46 -3.49 -4.50
C SER A 200 15.87 -3.37 -3.93
N PRO A 201 16.13 -3.71 -2.66
CA PRO A 201 17.48 -3.70 -2.09
C PRO A 201 18.39 -4.70 -2.80
N ARG A 202 19.65 -4.34 -3.06
CA ARG A 202 20.65 -5.29 -3.55
C ARG A 202 20.93 -6.34 -2.48
N ARG A 203 21.08 -7.60 -2.94
CA ARG A 203 21.31 -8.75 -2.06
C ARG A 203 22.78 -9.07 -1.80
N VAL A 204 23.69 -8.51 -2.60
CA VAL A 204 25.13 -8.83 -2.64
C VAL A 204 25.93 -7.56 -2.54
#